data_AF-A0A7J6TWQ2-F1
#
_entry.id   AF-A0A7J6TWQ2-F1
#
_cell.length_a   1.000
_cell.length_b   1.000
_cell.length_c   1.000
_cell.angle_alpha   90.00
_cell.angle_beta   90.00
_cell.angle_gamma   90.00
#
_symmetry.space_group_name_H-M   'P 1'
#
loop_
_entity.id
_entity.type
_entity.pdbx_description
1 polymer ?
#
loop_
_entity_poly.entity_id
_entity_poly.type
_entity_poly.pdbx_seq_one_letter_code
_entity_poly.pdbx_strand_id
1 'polypeptide(L)'
;ILGMRALQYIDAGTLKVMSQAALPTNAVLSSLLMGTKYSSTQWQCLFLVFVTTAAFYEIRVSEDRELARISQGLPLFLATLLFTSLGAVYSEKCIKAGGKAPFYHQK
;
A
#
# COMPACT_ATOMS: atom_id res chain seq x y z
N ILE A 1 1.98 -3.70 14.44
CA ILE A 1 2.41 -5.01 14.99
C ILE A 1 2.82 -5.97 13.87
N LEU A 2 1.95 -6.24 12.89
CA LEU A 2 2.25 -7.14 11.76
C LEU A 2 3.47 -6.68 10.94
N GLY A 3 3.55 -5.39 10.57
CA GLY A 3 4.71 -4.84 9.85
C GLY A 3 6.02 -4.91 10.62
N MET A 4 5.97 -4.80 11.96
CA MET A 4 7.17 -4.99 12.80
C MET A 4 7.61 -6.45 12.86
N ARG A 5 6.67 -7.40 12.80
CA ARG A 5 7.01 -8.82 12.67
C ARG A 5 7.59 -9.15 11.29
N ALA A 6 7.12 -8.49 10.23
CA ALA A 6 7.70 -8.65 8.89
C ALA A 6 9.18 -8.24 8.81
N LEU A 7 9.61 -7.23 9.59
CA LEU A 7 11.02 -6.83 9.70
C LEU A 7 11.95 -7.92 10.28
N GLN A 8 11.40 -8.95 10.94
CA GLN A 8 12.20 -10.08 11.42
C GLN A 8 12.61 -11.04 10.28
N TYR A 9 11.90 -10.95 9.16
CA TYR A 9 12.03 -11.85 8.01
C TYR A 9 12.54 -11.16 6.75
N ILE A 10 12.30 -9.84 6.63
CA ILE A 10 12.64 -9.04 5.45
C ILE A 10 13.43 -7.82 5.91
N ASP A 11 14.55 -7.53 5.23
CA ASP A 11 15.35 -6.34 5.49
C ASP A 11 14.53 -5.03 5.36
N ALA A 12 14.89 -4.03 6.17
CA ALA A 12 14.18 -2.76 6.22
C ALA A 12 14.17 -2.03 4.86
N GLY A 13 15.23 -2.15 4.07
CA GLY A 13 15.33 -1.58 2.73
C GLY A 13 14.34 -2.21 1.77
N THR A 14 14.27 -3.54 1.76
CA THR A 14 13.32 -4.29 0.91
C THR A 14 11.88 -4.00 1.32
N LEU A 15 11.59 -3.98 2.62
CA LEU A 15 10.25 -3.67 3.12
C LEU A 15 9.83 -2.24 2.76
N LYS A 16 10.77 -1.27 2.78
CA LYS A 16 10.51 0.11 2.35
C LYS A 16 10.16 0.18 0.86
N VAL A 17 10.87 -0.54 0.00
CA VAL A 17 10.53 -0.59 -1.44
C VAL A 17 9.19 -1.27 -1.65
N MET A 18 8.94 -2.41 -1.00
CA MET A 18 7.66 -3.11 -1.08
C MET A 18 6.48 -2.23 -0.61
N SER A 19 6.71 -1.31 0.34
CA SER A 19 5.66 -0.39 0.81
C SER A 19 5.14 0.56 -0.27
N GLN A 20 5.86 0.74 -1.38
CA GLN A 20 5.37 1.51 -2.54
C GLN A 20 4.16 0.85 -3.21
N ALA A 21 3.96 -0.46 -3.03
CA ALA A 21 2.75 -1.15 -3.47
C ALA A 21 1.47 -0.65 -2.74
N ALA A 22 1.61 0.16 -1.69
CA ALA A 22 0.48 0.82 -1.05
C ALA A 22 -0.20 1.83 -1.99
N LEU A 23 0.54 2.46 -2.89
CA LEU A 23 0.01 3.44 -3.85
C LEU A 23 -1.01 2.82 -4.81
N PRO A 24 -0.69 1.75 -5.57
CA PRO A 24 -1.69 1.09 -6.41
C PRO A 24 -2.81 0.47 -5.57
N THR A 25 -2.51 -0.09 -4.40
CA THR A 25 -3.53 -0.67 -3.51
C THR A 25 -4.54 0.38 -3.04
N ASN A 26 -4.06 1.56 -2.63
CA ASN A 26 -4.90 2.69 -2.22
C ASN A 26 -5.73 3.21 -3.39
N ALA A 27 -5.16 3.31 -4.58
CA ALA A 27 -5.88 3.76 -5.76
C ALA A 27 -7.01 2.81 -6.14
N VAL A 28 -6.76 1.49 -6.11
CA VAL A 28 -7.79 0.46 -6.33
C VAL A 28 -8.88 0.55 -5.26
N LEU A 29 -8.50 0.60 -3.97
CA LEU A 29 -9.47 0.69 -2.88
C LEU A 29 -10.26 2.01 -2.90
N SER A 30 -9.63 3.13 -3.23
CA SER A 30 -10.29 4.43 -3.35
C SER A 30 -11.26 4.43 -4.54
N SER A 31 -10.86 3.86 -5.68
CA SER A 31 -11.75 3.69 -6.84
C SER A 31 -12.96 2.82 -6.50
N LEU A 32 -12.78 1.73 -5.76
CA LEU A 32 -13.87 0.80 -5.38
C LEU A 32 -14.78 1.37 -4.28
N LEU A 33 -14.19 1.95 -3.24
CA LEU A 33 -14.91 2.37 -2.05
C LEU A 33 -15.49 3.78 -2.17
N MET A 34 -14.80 4.71 -2.84
CA MET A 34 -15.19 6.12 -2.95
C MET A 34 -15.70 6.49 -4.35
N GLY A 35 -15.56 5.61 -5.34
CA GLY A 35 -15.93 5.90 -6.73
C GLY A 35 -14.99 6.89 -7.41
N THR A 36 -13.77 7.06 -6.89
CA THR A 36 -12.78 8.00 -7.42
C THR A 36 -12.38 7.60 -8.84
N LYS A 37 -12.47 8.52 -9.80
CA LYS A 37 -12.10 8.27 -11.19
C LYS A 37 -10.65 8.68 -11.41
N TYR A 38 -9.81 7.71 -11.79
CA TYR A 38 -8.43 7.95 -12.21
C TYR A 38 -8.33 7.99 -13.73
N SER A 39 -7.50 8.90 -14.24
CA SER A 39 -7.17 8.99 -15.67
C SER A 39 -6.37 7.76 -16.13
N SER A 40 -6.44 7.43 -17.42
CA SER A 40 -5.68 6.32 -18.02
C SER A 40 -4.17 6.47 -17.79
N THR A 41 -3.63 7.68 -17.88
CA THR A 41 -2.21 7.96 -17.60
C THR A 41 -1.86 7.70 -16.13
N GLN A 42 -2.77 8.00 -15.19
CA GLN A 42 -2.54 7.74 -13.77
C GLN A 42 -2.50 6.24 -13.48
N TRP A 43 -3.36 5.46 -14.13
CA TRP A 43 -3.32 4.00 -14.06
C TRP A 43 -2.02 3.42 -14.61
N GLN A 44 -1.49 3.96 -15.71
CA GLN A 44 -0.19 3.55 -16.25
C GLN A 44 0.95 3.81 -15.27
N CYS A 45 0.97 4.98 -14.61
CA CYS A 45 1.97 5.27 -13.58
C CYS A 45 1.87 4.33 -12.38
N LEU A 46 0.65 4.04 -11.90
CA LEU A 46 0.43 3.10 -10.80
C LEU A 46 0.85 1.68 -11.17
N PHE A 47 0.59 1.26 -12.41
CA PHE A 47 1.04 -0.01 -12.94
C PHE A 47 2.56 -0.09 -13.01
N LEU A 48 3.22 0.99 -13.46
CA LEU A 48 4.68 1.06 -13.50
C LEU A 48 5.28 0.91 -12.10
N VAL A 49 4.75 1.62 -11.10
CA VAL A 49 5.17 1.48 -9.70
C VAL A 49 4.99 0.05 -9.20
N PHE A 50 3.88 -0.58 -9.53
CA PHE A 50 3.63 -1.97 -9.16
C PHE A 50 4.65 -2.92 -9.80
N VAL A 51 4.90 -2.80 -11.09
CA VAL A 51 5.87 -3.62 -11.83
C VAL A 51 7.29 -3.42 -11.31
N THR A 52 7.74 -2.19 -11.08
CA THR A 52 9.09 -1.93 -10.55
C THR A 52 9.26 -2.49 -9.14
N THR A 53 8.22 -2.41 -8.32
CA THR A 53 8.24 -2.97 -6.96
C THR A 53 8.30 -4.50 -7.00
N ALA A 54 7.52 -5.13 -7.88
CA ALA A 54 7.52 -6.58 -8.06
C ALA A 54 8.86 -7.08 -8.64
N ALA A 55 9.41 -6.40 -9.64
CA ALA A 55 10.71 -6.73 -10.22
C ALA A 55 11.84 -6.60 -9.18
N PHE A 56 11.82 -5.55 -8.35
CA PHE A 56 12.78 -5.40 -7.26
C PHE A 56 12.67 -6.55 -6.25
N TYR A 57 11.46 -6.96 -5.90
CA TYR A 57 11.24 -8.07 -4.98
C TYR A 57 11.77 -9.39 -5.54
N GLU A 58 11.49 -9.72 -6.81
CA GLU A 58 11.99 -10.93 -7.48
C GLU A 58 13.53 -11.01 -7.49
N ILE A 59 14.20 -9.89 -7.78
CA ILE A 59 15.67 -9.82 -7.76
C ILE A 59 16.19 -10.12 -6.35
N ARG A 60 15.57 -9.52 -5.31
CA ARG A 60 16.00 -9.75 -3.93
C ARG A 60 15.75 -11.17 -3.43
N VAL A 61 14.60 -11.74 -3.77
CA VAL A 61 14.29 -13.15 -3.47
C VAL A 61 15.31 -14.09 -4.12
N SER A 62 15.75 -13.77 -5.34
CA SER A 62 16.74 -14.55 -6.08
C SER A 62 18.15 -14.46 -5.48
N GLU A 63 18.54 -13.28 -4.97
CA GLU A 63 19.85 -13.05 -4.35
C GLU A 63 19.97 -13.72 -2.98
N ASP A 64 18.96 -13.58 -2.11
CA ASP A 64 19.07 -13.95 -0.70
C ASP A 64 19.05 -15.48 -0.45
N ARG A 65 18.65 -16.31 -1.42
CA ARG A 65 18.50 -17.80 -1.33
C ARG A 65 17.75 -18.34 -0.09
N GLU A 66 17.19 -17.48 0.76
CA GLU A 66 16.41 -17.79 1.95
C GLU A 66 14.90 -17.71 1.66
N LEU A 67 14.45 -18.42 0.62
CA LEU A 67 13.04 -18.46 0.20
C LEU A 67 12.09 -18.79 1.36
N ALA A 68 12.52 -19.68 2.26
CA ALA A 68 11.73 -20.10 3.43
C ALA A 68 11.51 -18.98 4.45
N ARG A 69 12.46 -18.05 4.60
CA ARG A 69 12.35 -16.93 5.54
C ARG A 69 11.51 -15.80 4.94
N ILE A 70 11.78 -15.47 3.68
CA ILE A 70 11.07 -14.39 2.97
C ILE A 70 9.59 -14.74 2.77
N SER A 71 9.28 -16.01 2.45
CA SER A 71 7.89 -16.49 2.28
C SER A 71 7.05 -16.37 3.56
N GLN A 72 7.65 -16.40 4.75
CA GLN A 72 6.94 -16.16 6.01
C GLN A 72 6.69 -14.66 6.26
N GLY A 73 7.59 -13.79 5.81
CA GLY A 73 7.46 -12.34 5.94
C GLY A 73 6.44 -11.73 4.97
N LEU A 74 6.33 -12.28 3.76
CA LEU A 74 5.43 -11.79 2.71
C LEU A 74 3.95 -11.71 3.13
N PRO A 75 3.31 -12.75 3.69
CA PRO A 75 1.89 -12.67 4.10
C PRO A 75 1.67 -11.64 5.22
N LEU A 76 2.62 -11.51 6.16
CA LEU A 76 2.55 -10.51 7.21
C LEU A 76 2.66 -9.08 6.64
N PHE A 77 3.51 -8.90 5.64
CA PHE A 77 3.64 -7.64 4.93
C PHE A 77 2.37 -7.30 4.14
N LEU A 78 1.82 -8.25 3.36
CA LEU A 78 0.59 -8.06 2.60
C LEU A 78 -0.60 -7.74 3.50
N ALA A 79 -0.74 -8.45 4.63
CA ALA A 79 -1.76 -8.13 5.62
C ALA A 79 -1.60 -6.70 6.15
N THR A 80 -0.37 -6.30 6.49
CA THR A 80 -0.09 -4.93 6.93
C THR A 80 -0.46 -3.91 5.86
N LEU A 81 -0.07 -4.15 4.61
CA LEU A 81 -0.37 -3.30 3.47
C LEU A 81 -1.87 -3.08 3.33
N LEU A 82 -2.65 -4.17 3.34
CA LEU A 82 -4.10 -4.11 3.24
C LEU A 82 -4.73 -3.31 4.39
N PHE A 83 -4.35 -3.56 5.64
CA PHE A 83 -4.88 -2.82 6.79
C PHE A 83 -4.53 -1.34 6.73
N THR A 84 -3.29 -0.99 6.37
CA THR A 84 -2.86 0.40 6.22
C THR A 84 -3.64 1.09 5.10
N SER A 85 -3.80 0.42 3.96
CA SER A 85 -4.54 0.95 2.82
C SER A 85 -6.04 1.12 3.09
N LEU A 86 -6.67 0.15 3.77
CA LEU A 86 -8.06 0.26 4.21
C LEU A 86 -8.24 1.41 5.20
N GLY A 87 -7.36 1.52 6.20
CA GLY A 87 -7.37 2.61 7.17
C GLY A 87 -7.21 3.98 6.51
N ALA A 88 -6.31 4.10 5.54
CA ALA A 88 -6.09 5.32 4.78
C ALA A 88 -7.35 5.75 4.01
N VAL A 89 -7.95 4.84 3.23
CA VAL A 89 -9.16 5.13 2.44
C VAL A 89 -10.36 5.40 3.34
N TYR A 90 -10.49 4.67 4.46
CA TYR A 90 -11.55 4.92 5.44
C TYR A 90 -11.40 6.30 6.10
N SER A 91 -10.18 6.66 6.52
CA SER A 91 -9.90 7.99 7.06
C SER A 91 -10.22 9.08 6.03
N GLU A 92 -9.83 8.90 4.78
CA GLU A 92 -10.15 9.81 3.68
C GLU A 92 -11.66 9.96 3.48
N LYS A 93 -12.42 8.86 3.59
CA LYS A 93 -13.90 8.89 3.58
C LYS A 93 -14.47 9.71 4.72
N CYS A 94 -14.01 9.49 5.95
CA CYS A 94 -14.50 10.23 7.11
C CYS A 94 -14.24 11.73 6.98
N ILE A 95 -13.05 12.12 6.50
CA ILE A 95 -12.69 13.52 6.28
C ILE A 95 -13.62 14.15 5.23
N LYS A 96 -13.83 13.48 4.09
CA LYS A 96 -14.72 13.99 3.04
C LYS A 96 -16.18 14.01 3.45
N ALA A 97 -16.62 13.08 4.31
CA ALA A 97 -17.98 13.05 4.85
C ALA A 97 -18.26 14.19 5.84
N GLY A 98 -17.26 14.57 6.66
CA GLY A 98 -17.37 15.68 7.61
C GLY A 98 -17.34 17.08 6.96
N GLY A 99 -16.97 17.19 5.69
CA GLY A 99 -16.70 18.46 5.00
C GLY A 99 -17.90 19.18 4.36
N LYS A 100 -19.15 18.75 4.58
CA LYS A 100 -20.33 19.48 4.04
C LYS A 100 -20.63 20.80 4.79
N ALA A 101 -20.00 21.03 5.93
CA ALA A 101 -19.97 22.35 6.57
C ALA A 101 -18.51 22.82 6.63
N PRO A 102 -18.15 23.94 5.99
CA PRO A 102 -16.81 24.48 6.13
C PRO A 102 -16.53 24.90 7.57
N PHE A 103 -15.32 24.62 8.05
CA PHE A 103 -14.86 24.86 9.43
C PHE A 103 -15.06 26.31 9.93
N TYR A 104 -15.20 27.29 9.02
CA TYR A 104 -15.40 28.70 9.35
C TYR A 104 -16.87 29.10 9.64
N HIS A 105 -17.84 28.18 9.49
CA HIS A 105 -19.22 28.39 9.93
C HIS A 105 -19.49 27.61 11.23
N GLN A 106 -18.82 27.99 12.32
CA GLN A 106 -19.25 27.64 13.66
C GLN A 106 -19.78 28.93 14.29
N LYS A 107 -21.11 29.06 14.32
CA LYS A 107 -21.81 30.04 15.16
C LYS A 107 -22.18 29.37 16.48
#